data_AF-A0A957AVG1-F1
#
_entry.id   AF-A0A957AVG1-F1
#
_cell.length_a   1.000
_cell.length_b   1.000
_cell.length_c   1.000
_cell.angle_alpha   90.00
_cell.angle_beta   90.00
_cell.angle_gamma   90.00
#
_symmetry.space_group_name_H-M   'P 1'
#
loop_
_entity.id
_entity.type
_entity.pdbx_description
1 polymer ?
#
loop_
_entity_poly.entity_id
_entity_poly.type
_entity_poly.pdbx_seq_one_letter_code
_entity_poly.pdbx_strand_id
1 'polypeptide(L)'
;MDNEFLTEIACPNCLAPIDVRQHSQHVTCEACGSQFLLEGHICPNCHTYHREPRAICRQCGQPLTRICPKCQTANWTGDEYCQKCGAALDIFEMLQKVDARSRAEKLNEQHAHIRQLKEEEELASQRRMAEMMAIEEERQQELARQQAASRQHDQKILLIAAVVVVFILLIAAIALL
;
A
#
# COMPACT_ATOMS: atom_id res chain seq x y z
N MET A 1 -41.76 -21.91 -38.93
CA MET A 1 -40.94 -22.06 -37.70
C MET A 1 -40.82 -20.66 -37.16
N ASP A 2 -41.86 -20.27 -36.45
CA ASP A 2 -42.26 -18.87 -36.40
C ASP A 2 -41.52 -18.24 -35.23
N ASN A 3 -40.63 -17.32 -35.60
CA ASN A 3 -39.73 -16.64 -34.70
C ASN A 3 -40.51 -15.55 -33.96
N GLU A 4 -41.43 -15.97 -33.10
CA GLU A 4 -42.24 -15.10 -32.28
C GLU A 4 -41.37 -14.61 -31.11
N PHE A 5 -40.58 -13.58 -31.41
CA PHE A 5 -39.97 -12.77 -30.39
C PHE A 5 -41.11 -12.01 -29.70
N LEU A 6 -41.47 -12.44 -28.48
CA LEU A 6 -42.46 -11.77 -27.65
C LEU A 6 -41.91 -10.39 -27.25
N THR A 7 -42.09 -9.42 -28.14
CA THR A 7 -41.91 -7.98 -27.88
C THR A 7 -43.14 -7.39 -27.21
N GLU A 8 -44.23 -8.14 -27.15
CA GLU A 8 -45.46 -7.76 -26.50
C GLU A 8 -45.88 -8.84 -25.50
N ILE A 9 -46.41 -8.40 -24.37
CA ILE A 9 -47.03 -9.24 -23.35
C ILE A 9 -48.45 -8.74 -23.05
N ALA A 10 -49.34 -9.62 -22.62
CA ALA A 10 -50.66 -9.22 -22.17
C ALA A 10 -50.62 -8.75 -20.70
N CYS A 11 -51.27 -7.64 -20.40
CA CYS A 11 -51.48 -7.20 -19.03
C CYS A 11 -52.26 -8.27 -18.24
N PRO A 12 -51.78 -8.71 -17.06
CA PRO A 12 -52.48 -9.73 -16.27
C PRO A 12 -53.83 -9.24 -15.72
N ASN A 13 -54.05 -7.92 -15.66
CA ASN A 13 -55.27 -7.32 -15.12
C ASN A 13 -56.32 -7.01 -16.19
N CYS A 14 -55.93 -6.37 -17.31
CA CYS A 14 -56.87 -5.92 -18.34
C CYS A 14 -56.65 -6.56 -19.73
N LEU A 15 -55.65 -7.44 -19.87
CA LEU A 15 -55.27 -8.12 -21.12
C LEU A 15 -54.82 -7.19 -22.26
N ALA A 16 -54.67 -5.89 -22.01
CA ALA A 16 -54.13 -4.97 -23.00
C ALA A 16 -52.69 -5.38 -23.38
N PRO A 17 -52.31 -5.27 -24.67
CA PRO A 17 -50.94 -5.53 -25.11
C PRO A 17 -49.99 -4.46 -24.52
N ILE A 18 -48.81 -4.89 -24.10
CA ILE A 18 -47.77 -4.04 -23.54
C ILE A 18 -46.47 -4.32 -24.30
N ASP A 19 -45.88 -3.30 -24.91
CA ASP A 19 -44.56 -3.37 -25.56
C ASP A 19 -43.45 -3.34 -24.51
N VAL A 20 -42.77 -4.47 -24.31
CA VAL A 20 -41.71 -4.61 -23.31
C VAL A 20 -40.44 -3.85 -23.66
N ARG A 21 -40.29 -3.32 -24.89
CA ARG A 21 -39.11 -2.54 -25.30
C ARG A 21 -39.08 -1.15 -24.66
N GLN A 22 -40.22 -0.64 -24.21
CA GLN A 22 -40.35 0.67 -23.57
C GLN A 22 -40.29 0.61 -22.05
N HIS A 23 -40.17 -0.60 -21.48
CA HIS A 23 -40.21 -0.81 -20.04
C HIS A 23 -38.99 -1.58 -19.54
N SER A 24 -38.71 -1.41 -18.25
CA SER A 24 -37.75 -2.23 -17.51
C SER A 24 -38.47 -3.45 -16.90
N GLN A 25 -37.86 -4.10 -15.91
CA GLN A 25 -38.52 -5.18 -15.18
C GLN A 25 -39.77 -4.72 -14.40
N HIS A 26 -39.88 -3.42 -14.12
CA HIS A 26 -41.08 -2.78 -13.57
C HIS A 26 -41.91 -2.20 -14.70
N VAL A 27 -43.10 -2.75 -14.91
CA VAL A 27 -44.00 -2.39 -16.01
C VAL A 27 -45.23 -1.69 -15.45
N THR A 28 -45.60 -0.56 -16.05
CA THR A 28 -46.87 0.13 -15.78
C THR A 28 -47.74 0.02 -17.02
N CYS A 29 -48.94 -0.56 -16.88
CA CYS A 29 -49.89 -0.69 -17.99
C CYS A 29 -50.56 0.66 -18.28
N GLU A 30 -50.43 1.18 -19.49
CA GLU A 30 -51.05 2.45 -19.89
C GLU A 30 -52.58 2.37 -19.97
N ALA A 31 -53.13 1.18 -20.25
CA ALA A 31 -54.58 0.99 -20.43
C ALA A 31 -55.37 0.94 -19.11
N CYS A 32 -54.79 0.39 -18.04
CA CYS A 32 -55.49 0.25 -16.75
C CYS A 32 -54.73 0.80 -15.53
N GLY A 33 -53.51 1.28 -15.71
CA GLY A 33 -52.67 1.84 -14.65
C GLY A 33 -52.03 0.81 -13.71
N SER A 34 -52.23 -0.50 -13.93
CA SER A 34 -51.66 -1.53 -13.06
C SER A 34 -50.13 -1.56 -13.16
N GLN A 35 -49.46 -1.66 -12.02
CA GLN A 35 -48.00 -1.86 -11.93
C GLN A 35 -47.71 -3.31 -11.56
N PHE A 36 -46.77 -3.94 -12.25
CA PHE A 36 -46.35 -5.31 -11.96
C PHE A 36 -44.89 -5.54 -12.34
N LEU A 37 -44.29 -6.56 -11.74
CA LEU A 37 -42.96 -7.02 -12.10
C LEU A 37 -43.05 -8.17 -13.11
N LEU A 38 -42.14 -8.14 -14.08
CA LEU A 38 -41.92 -9.26 -14.97
C LEU A 38 -41.06 -10.32 -14.29
N GLU A 39 -41.54 -11.56 -14.24
CA GLU A 39 -40.77 -12.70 -13.71
C GLU A 39 -39.53 -13.05 -14.56
N GLY A 40 -39.44 -12.51 -15.78
CA GLY A 40 -38.36 -12.77 -16.72
C GLY A 40 -37.31 -11.67 -16.76
N HIS A 41 -36.36 -11.80 -17.68
CA HIS A 41 -35.26 -10.85 -17.87
C HIS A 41 -35.34 -10.21 -19.26
N ILE A 42 -35.09 -8.91 -19.33
CA ILE A 42 -35.03 -8.16 -20.59
C ILE A 42 -33.56 -8.02 -20.98
N CYS A 43 -33.16 -8.39 -22.20
CA CYS A 43 -31.78 -8.20 -22.63
C CYS A 43 -31.42 -6.71 -22.66
N PRO A 44 -30.34 -6.26 -21.99
CA PRO A 44 -30.01 -4.83 -21.97
C PRO A 44 -29.42 -4.32 -23.28
N ASN A 45 -29.02 -5.22 -24.19
CA ASN A 45 -28.49 -4.86 -25.49
C ASN A 45 -29.58 -4.69 -26.56
N CYS A 46 -30.56 -5.58 -26.60
CA CYS A 46 -31.56 -5.61 -27.68
C CYS A 46 -33.03 -5.62 -27.19
N HIS A 47 -33.24 -5.51 -25.88
CA HIS A 47 -34.56 -5.43 -25.23
C HIS A 47 -35.49 -6.63 -25.45
N THR A 48 -34.97 -7.77 -25.91
CA THR A 48 -35.75 -9.01 -25.97
C THR A 48 -36.13 -9.46 -24.57
N TYR A 49 -37.42 -9.69 -24.34
CA TYR A 49 -37.89 -10.32 -23.11
C TYR A 49 -37.66 -11.84 -23.15
N HIS A 50 -37.14 -12.36 -22.05
CA HIS A 50 -36.91 -13.77 -21.81
C HIS A 50 -37.69 -14.19 -20.57
N ARG A 51 -38.78 -14.96 -20.78
CA ARG A 51 -39.61 -15.49 -19.69
C ARG A 51 -38.81 -16.38 -18.74
N GLU A 52 -37.87 -17.16 -19.26
CA GLU A 52 -36.99 -18.03 -18.48
C GLU A 52 -35.57 -17.45 -18.41
N PRO A 53 -34.84 -17.66 -17.29
CA PRO A 53 -33.43 -17.32 -17.20
C PRO A 53 -32.61 -18.00 -18.30
N ARG A 54 -31.73 -17.25 -18.96
CA ARG A 54 -30.83 -17.76 -19.99
C ARG A 54 -29.44 -17.18 -19.81
N ALA A 55 -28.41 -17.94 -20.17
CA ALA A 55 -27.04 -17.49 -20.16
C ALA A 55 -26.68 -16.59 -21.36
N ILE A 56 -27.38 -16.77 -22.49
CA ILE A 56 -27.12 -16.06 -23.75
C ILE A 56 -28.45 -15.59 -24.34
N CYS A 57 -28.47 -14.37 -24.88
CA CYS A 57 -29.64 -13.83 -25.57
C CYS A 57 -29.87 -14.54 -26.90
N ARG A 58 -31.09 -15.06 -27.10
CA ARG A 58 -31.52 -15.73 -28.35
C ARG A 58 -31.56 -14.83 -29.58
N GLN A 59 -31.64 -13.51 -29.39
CA GLN A 59 -31.75 -12.55 -30.47
C GLN A 59 -30.40 -11.95 -30.86
N CYS A 60 -29.64 -11.42 -29.89
CA CYS A 60 -28.37 -10.73 -30.18
C CYS A 60 -27.11 -11.54 -29.83
N GLY A 61 -27.24 -12.71 -29.22
CA GLY A 61 -26.11 -13.57 -28.84
C GLY A 61 -25.27 -13.06 -27.66
N GLN A 62 -25.64 -11.95 -27.02
CA GLN A 62 -24.90 -11.42 -25.87
C GLN A 62 -25.09 -12.29 -24.62
N PRO A 63 -24.04 -12.46 -23.79
CA PRO A 63 -24.17 -13.11 -22.50
C PRO A 63 -25.09 -12.30 -21.58
N LEU A 64 -26.04 -12.98 -20.96
CA LEU A 64 -27.01 -12.42 -20.02
C LEU A 64 -26.65 -12.71 -18.56
N THR A 65 -25.57 -13.46 -18.33
CA THR A 65 -25.05 -13.78 -17.00
C THR A 65 -23.65 -13.22 -16.83
N ARG A 66 -23.35 -12.76 -15.61
CA ARG A 66 -22.02 -12.32 -15.18
C ARG A 66 -21.68 -12.91 -13.82
N ILE A 67 -20.38 -13.11 -13.56
CA ILE A 67 -19.91 -13.66 -12.29
C ILE A 67 -19.51 -12.51 -11.36
N CYS A 68 -19.99 -12.54 -10.13
CA CYS A 68 -19.59 -11.59 -9.11
C CYS A 68 -18.10 -11.76 -8.76
N PRO A 69 -17.27 -10.72 -8.88
CA PRO A 69 -15.83 -10.84 -8.59
C PRO A 69 -15.53 -11.06 -7.10
N LYS A 70 -16.47 -10.76 -6.20
CA LYS A 70 -16.30 -10.91 -4.74
C LYS A 70 -16.64 -12.31 -4.23
N CYS A 71 -17.71 -12.92 -4.72
CA CYS A 71 -18.25 -14.17 -4.16
C CYS A 71 -18.52 -15.26 -5.23
N GLN A 72 -18.15 -15.00 -6.48
CA GLN A 72 -18.28 -15.93 -7.62
C GLN A 72 -19.70 -16.39 -7.95
N THR A 73 -20.72 -15.71 -7.42
CA THR A 73 -22.12 -16.01 -7.75
C THR A 73 -22.45 -15.51 -9.15
N ALA A 74 -23.21 -16.30 -9.92
CA ALA A 74 -23.77 -15.87 -11.18
C ALA A 74 -24.94 -14.90 -10.93
N ASN A 75 -24.91 -13.75 -11.60
CA ASN A 75 -25.95 -12.72 -11.54
C ASN A 75 -26.38 -12.38 -12.96
N TRP A 76 -27.53 -11.74 -13.10
CA TRP A 76 -27.96 -11.23 -14.38
C TRP A 76 -27.09 -10.02 -14.78
N THR A 77 -26.87 -9.86 -16.08
CA THR A 77 -25.92 -8.89 -16.62
C THR A 77 -26.33 -7.43 -16.43
N GLY A 78 -27.59 -7.16 -16.08
CA GLY A 78 -28.03 -5.81 -15.67
C GLY A 78 -28.32 -5.66 -14.18
N ASP A 79 -28.03 -6.66 -13.33
CA ASP A 79 -28.17 -6.52 -11.87
C ASP A 79 -27.16 -5.52 -11.33
N GLU A 80 -27.56 -4.40 -10.74
CA GLU A 80 -26.61 -3.44 -10.16
C GLU A 80 -25.83 -4.02 -8.97
N TYR A 81 -26.43 -4.96 -8.24
CA TYR A 81 -25.86 -5.59 -7.05
C TYR A 81 -25.90 -7.10 -7.13
N CYS A 82 -24.92 -7.74 -6.50
CA CYS A 82 -24.89 -9.19 -6.40
C CYS A 82 -26.01 -9.69 -5.48
N GLN A 83 -26.85 -10.56 -6.01
CA GLN A 83 -28.01 -11.13 -5.31
C GLN A 83 -27.61 -11.96 -4.07
N LYS A 84 -26.36 -12.42 -3.97
CA LYS A 84 -25.86 -13.19 -2.81
C LYS A 84 -25.12 -12.35 -1.77
N CYS A 85 -24.18 -11.51 -2.20
CA CYS A 85 -23.25 -10.82 -1.27
C CYS A 85 -23.42 -9.30 -1.21
N GLY A 86 -24.33 -8.73 -2.01
CA GLY A 86 -24.64 -7.29 -2.03
C GLY A 86 -23.54 -6.39 -2.59
N ALA A 87 -22.43 -6.92 -3.11
CA ALA A 87 -21.42 -6.10 -3.78
C ALA A 87 -21.98 -5.50 -5.08
N ALA A 88 -21.67 -4.24 -5.39
CA ALA A 88 -22.09 -3.73 -6.70
C ALA A 88 -21.33 -4.45 -7.81
N LEU A 89 -22.03 -4.61 -8.93
CA LEU A 89 -21.56 -5.28 -10.14
C LEU A 89 -21.33 -4.26 -11.26
N ASP A 90 -21.47 -2.96 -10.97
CA ASP A 90 -21.19 -1.90 -11.92
C ASP A 90 -19.68 -1.71 -12.15
N ILE A 91 -19.35 -1.11 -13.29
CA ILE A 91 -17.96 -0.86 -13.72
C ILE A 91 -17.32 0.23 -12.86
N PHE A 92 -18.12 1.13 -12.27
CA PHE A 92 -17.63 2.30 -11.55
C PHE A 92 -16.99 1.92 -10.21
N GLU A 93 -17.60 1.02 -9.45
CA GLU A 93 -17.04 0.48 -8.21
C GLU A 93 -15.74 -0.29 -8.49
N MET A 94 -15.66 -1.02 -9.60
CA MET A 94 -14.45 -1.73 -10.01
C MET A 94 -13.29 -0.76 -10.32
N LEU A 95 -13.55 0.32 -11.05
CA LEU A 95 -12.55 1.34 -11.38
C LEU A 95 -12.04 2.08 -10.13
N GLN A 96 -12.92 2.42 -9.20
CA GLN A 96 -12.53 3.07 -7.93
C GLN A 96 -11.58 2.21 -7.11
N LYS A 97 -11.83 0.90 -7.03
CA LYS A 97 -10.96 -0.03 -6.30
C LYS A 97 -9.59 -0.18 -6.94
N VAL A 98 -9.52 -0.16 -8.28
CA VAL A 98 -8.25 -0.22 -9.01
C VAL A 98 -7.42 1.04 -8.76
N ASP A 99 -8.03 2.22 -8.80
CA ASP A 99 -7.34 3.48 -8.50
C ASP A 99 -6.83 3.52 -7.05
N ALA A 100 -7.66 3.11 -6.08
CA ALA A 100 -7.27 3.04 -4.67
C ALA A 100 -6.07 2.10 -4.44
N ARG A 101 -6.05 0.92 -5.10
CA ARG A 101 -4.91 0.00 -5.05
C ARG A 101 -3.65 0.61 -5.65
N SER A 102 -3.76 1.24 -6.82
CA SER A 102 -2.61 1.87 -7.49
C SER A 102 -1.99 2.98 -6.65
N ARG A 103 -2.80 3.78 -5.95
CA ARG A 103 -2.30 4.83 -5.04
C ARG A 103 -1.57 4.25 -3.84
N ALA A 104 -2.12 3.20 -3.23
CA ALA A 104 -1.48 2.53 -2.09
C ALA A 104 -0.14 1.89 -2.48
N GLU A 105 -0.07 1.28 -3.66
CA GLU A 105 1.14 0.69 -4.21
C GLU A 105 2.24 1.74 -4.41
N LYS A 106 1.92 2.86 -5.07
CA LYS A 106 2.86 3.98 -5.25
C LYS A 106 3.39 4.54 -3.93
N LEU A 107 2.51 4.69 -2.92
CA LEU A 107 2.93 5.17 -1.60
C LEU A 107 3.90 4.19 -0.92
N ASN A 108 3.63 2.89 -1.03
CA ASN A 108 4.50 1.86 -0.48
C ASN A 108 5.86 1.83 -1.17
N GLU A 109 5.91 1.97 -2.49
CA GLU A 109 7.16 2.09 -3.26
C GLU A 109 7.96 3.31 -2.81
N GLN A 110 7.32 4.47 -2.67
CA GLN A 110 7.97 5.69 -2.18
C GLN A 110 8.53 5.51 -0.77
N HIS A 111 7.76 4.91 0.14
CA HIS A 111 8.24 4.64 1.50
C HIS A 111 9.39 3.62 1.55
N ALA A 112 9.39 2.63 0.66
CA ALA A 112 10.50 1.67 0.55
C ALA A 112 11.77 2.39 0.07
N HIS A 113 11.65 3.24 -0.95
CA HIS A 113 12.77 4.01 -1.49
C HIS A 113 13.36 4.97 -0.45
N ILE A 114 12.52 5.70 0.29
CA ILE A 114 12.97 6.60 1.36
C ILE A 114 13.71 5.83 2.46
N ARG A 115 13.26 4.62 2.82
CA ARG A 115 13.96 3.79 3.81
C ARG A 115 15.35 3.40 3.34
N GLN A 116 15.49 2.95 2.09
CA GLN A 116 16.78 2.57 1.53
C GLN A 116 17.77 3.75 1.54
N LEU A 117 17.32 4.94 1.11
CA LEU A 117 18.16 6.14 1.15
C LEU A 117 18.62 6.47 2.57
N LYS A 118 17.72 6.41 3.55
CA LYS A 118 18.08 6.65 4.96
C LYS A 118 19.10 5.65 5.48
N GLU A 119 18.95 4.37 5.15
CA GLU A 119 19.91 3.33 5.55
C GLU A 119 21.29 3.56 4.91
N GLU A 120 21.33 3.95 3.64
CA GLU A 120 22.59 4.30 2.95
C GLU A 120 23.26 5.53 3.55
N GLU A 121 22.50 6.60 3.83
CA GLU A 121 23.01 7.82 4.45
C GLU A 121 23.52 7.59 5.86
N GLU A 122 22.79 6.80 6.66
CA GLU A 122 23.18 6.43 8.03
C GLU A 122 24.48 5.63 8.03
N LEU A 123 24.60 4.63 7.14
CA LEU A 123 25.84 3.86 6.98
C LEU A 123 27.01 4.76 6.57
N ALA A 124 26.79 5.69 5.64
CA ALA A 124 27.81 6.64 5.20
C ALA A 124 28.21 7.60 6.34
N SER A 125 27.25 8.03 7.16
CA SER A 125 27.46 8.86 8.34
C SER A 125 28.30 8.14 9.39
N GLN A 126 27.94 6.90 9.71
CA GLN A 126 28.66 6.05 10.66
C GLN A 126 30.10 5.81 10.21
N ARG A 127 30.34 5.57 8.92
CA ARG A 127 31.70 5.43 8.36
C ARG A 127 32.54 6.68 8.58
N ARG A 128 31.99 7.87 8.26
CA ARG A 128 32.70 9.15 8.47
C ARG A 128 33.00 9.39 9.95
N MET A 129 32.05 9.08 10.83
CA MET A 129 32.25 9.26 12.27
C MET A 129 33.31 8.29 12.83
N ALA A 130 33.30 7.03 12.37
CA ALA A 130 34.32 6.05 12.76
C ALA A 130 35.73 6.46 12.32
N GLU A 131 35.87 6.99 11.10
CA GLU A 131 37.14 7.53 10.61
C GLU A 131 37.62 8.71 11.46
N MET A 132 36.73 9.66 11.77
CA MET A 132 37.05 10.79 12.64
C MET A 132 37.45 10.35 14.06
N MET A 133 36.78 9.34 14.61
CA MET A 133 37.13 8.79 15.93
C MET A 133 38.49 8.11 15.92
N ALA A 134 38.82 7.36 14.87
CA ALA A 134 40.14 6.72 14.75
C ALA A 134 41.27 7.75 14.72
N ILE A 135 41.09 8.85 13.98
CA ILE A 135 42.07 9.96 13.94
C ILE A 135 42.24 10.58 15.33
N GLU A 136 41.14 10.83 16.04
CA GLU A 136 41.20 11.40 17.39
C GLU A 136 41.86 10.45 18.39
N GLU A 137 41.60 9.14 18.30
CA GLU A 137 42.25 8.12 19.11
C GLU A 137 43.76 8.11 18.90
N GLU A 138 44.24 8.17 17.66
CA GLU A 138 45.67 8.27 17.34
C GLU A 138 46.30 9.53 17.95
N ARG A 139 45.64 10.69 17.80
CA ARG A 139 46.10 11.96 18.38
C ARG A 139 46.21 11.88 19.91
N GLN A 140 45.22 11.27 20.57
CA GLN A 140 45.22 11.10 22.02
C GLN A 140 46.33 10.15 22.48
N GLN A 141 46.57 9.06 21.75
CA GLN A 141 47.67 8.15 22.04
C GLN A 141 49.03 8.83 21.91
N GLU A 142 49.22 9.65 20.88
CA GLU A 142 50.45 10.41 20.70
C GLU A 142 50.69 11.41 21.85
N LEU A 143 49.67 12.18 22.22
CA LEU A 143 49.73 13.10 23.35
C LEU A 143 50.04 12.38 24.67
N ALA A 144 49.43 11.23 24.92
CA ALA A 144 49.70 10.43 26.11
C ALA A 144 51.15 9.95 26.16
N ARG A 145 51.73 9.53 25.01
CA ARG A 145 53.15 9.12 24.91
C ARG A 145 54.08 10.30 25.19
N GLN A 146 53.80 11.48 24.62
CA GLN A 146 54.58 12.69 24.85
C GLN A 146 54.55 13.10 26.33
N GLN A 147 53.36 13.09 26.95
CA GLN A 147 53.22 13.39 28.38
C GLN A 147 53.94 12.38 29.27
N ALA A 148 53.87 11.08 28.98
CA ALA A 148 54.60 10.06 29.72
C ALA A 148 56.11 10.25 29.62
N ALA A 149 56.63 10.58 28.44
CA ALA A 149 58.04 10.89 28.23
C ALA A 149 58.48 12.16 28.99
N SER A 150 57.66 13.21 29.00
CA SER A 150 57.91 14.42 29.81
C SER A 150 58.00 14.09 31.30
N ARG A 151 57.02 13.34 31.83
CA ARG A 151 57.01 12.94 33.24
C ARG A 151 58.26 12.13 33.63
N GLN A 152 58.74 11.26 32.75
CA GLN A 152 59.99 10.52 32.98
C GLN A 152 61.21 11.44 33.03
N HIS A 153 61.29 12.45 32.16
CA HIS A 153 62.36 13.45 32.19
C HIS A 153 62.29 14.28 33.48
N ASP A 154 61.10 14.79 33.83
CA ASP A 154 60.87 15.58 35.04
C ASP A 154 61.25 14.80 36.30
N GLN A 155 60.85 13.53 36.41
CA GLN A 155 61.22 12.65 37.51
C GLN A 155 62.74 12.44 37.61
N LYS A 156 63.42 12.18 36.49
CA LYS A 156 64.89 12.04 36.48
C LYS A 156 65.59 13.32 36.92
N ILE A 157 65.12 14.48 36.45
CA ILE A 157 65.67 15.79 36.86
C ILE A 157 65.48 16.00 38.36
N LEU A 158 64.29 15.75 38.89
CA LEU A 158 64.01 15.87 40.33
C LEU A 158 64.89 14.93 41.17
N LEU A 159 65.10 13.69 40.71
CA LEU A 159 65.93 12.71 41.40
C LEU A 159 67.42 13.12 41.39
N ILE A 160 67.94 13.58 40.24
CA ILE A 160 69.31 14.12 40.14
C ILE A 160 69.48 15.34 41.04
N ALA A 161 68.55 16.29 41.01
CA ALA A 161 68.58 17.48 41.86
C ALA A 161 68.60 17.10 43.35
N ALA A 162 67.77 16.14 43.78
CA ALA A 162 67.78 15.64 45.15
C ALA A 162 69.12 15.02 45.55
N VAL A 163 69.73 14.18 44.69
CA VAL A 163 71.06 13.59 44.94
C VAL A 163 72.14 14.67 45.06
N VAL A 164 72.13 15.68 44.19
CA VAL A 164 73.07 16.81 44.25
C VAL A 164 72.93 17.58 45.55
N VAL A 165 71.70 17.89 45.98
CA VAL A 165 71.44 18.56 47.26
C VAL A 165 71.97 17.74 48.44
N VAL A 166 71.69 16.43 48.48
CA VAL A 166 72.20 15.54 49.53
C VAL A 166 73.73 15.51 49.54
N PHE A 167 74.38 15.44 48.38
CA PHE A 167 75.83 15.45 48.27
C PHE A 167 76.45 16.76 48.77
N ILE A 168 75.85 17.90 48.44
CA ILE A 168 76.27 19.22 48.95
C ILE A 168 76.14 19.27 50.48
N LEU A 169 75.03 18.78 51.05
CA LEU A 169 74.83 18.72 52.50
C LEU A 169 75.87 17.83 53.19
N LEU A 170 76.22 16.69 52.60
CA LEU A 170 77.27 15.81 53.11
C LEU A 170 78.64 16.50 53.11
N ILE A 171 79.01 17.17 52.02
CA ILE A 171 80.27 17.94 51.94
C ILE A 171 80.29 19.04 53.01
N ALA A 172 79.20 19.80 53.16
CA ALA A 172 79.11 20.85 54.16
C ALA A 172 79.25 20.31 55.59
N ALA A 173 78.65 19.14 55.89
CA ALA A 173 78.78 18.49 57.18
C ALA A 173 80.22 18.01 57.46
N ILE A 174 80.90 17.44 56.46
CA ILE A 174 82.31 17.02 56.58
C ILE A 174 83.21 18.24 56.80
N ALA A 175 82.95 19.37 56.15
CA ALA A 175 83.73 20.60 56.32
C ALA A 175 83.54 21.29 57.69
N LEU A 176 82.47 20.94 58.42
CA LEU A 176 82.17 21.48 59.76
C LEU A 176 82.68 20.59 60.92
N LEU A 177 83.19 19.40 60.63
CA LEU A 177 83.83 18.46 61.57
C LEU A 177 85.34 18.71 61.67
#